data_AF-A0AAW5UW29-F1
#
_entry.id   AF-A0AAW5UW29-F1
#
_cell.length_a   1.000
_cell.length_b   1.000
_cell.length_c   1.000
_cell.angle_alpha   90.00
_cell.angle_beta   90.00
_cell.angle_gamma   90.00
#
_symmetry.space_group_name_H-M   'P 1'
#
loop_
_entity.id
_entity.type
_entity.pdbx_description
1 polymer ?
#
loop_
_entity_poly.entity_id
_entity_poly.type
_entity_poly.pdbx_seq_one_letter_code
_entity_poly.pdbx_strand_id
1 'polypeptide(L)'
;MKYCNYLLLFYIVATYLYAHEISKLGQMLGYNDLSAIGEVKANMEDLNAKMNPLIKQMYKVVTAASYIHSLIFANNIFLAKSHFKKEWRHLIPFLCTVVITLASGGRLNIFKVMVGLILVSYLILRESSNWKKLYIQKMLKIGLPLGIGFVFLFSAVSLIVKNNASQRDKIETFEYISYYAGSPIQVFNLKVEEGRHKWEYNRFGNYTFTGLYSMLGLGDDIKAEKIGSGMVYLGGNSNKAGNAQTVFGSAYLDFGPLGMAIFIFLSYFLFGRYYYKFIVCSYSSYTRNKRLLVYVYCYVSIIALAFYDNCYWILLSNTGIFTLLVLLIMYWFYFKKLLIKKKNN
;
A
#
# COMPACT_ATOMS: atom_id res chain seq x y z
N MET A 1 18.89 1.27 20.43
CA MET A 1 19.48 1.52 19.09
C MET A 1 20.05 2.94 19.05
N LYS A 2 21.38 3.11 19.13
CA LYS A 2 22.09 4.41 19.21
C LYS A 2 21.79 5.36 18.04
N TYR A 3 21.40 4.81 16.89
CA TYR A 3 21.13 5.57 15.65
C TYR A 3 19.65 5.75 15.32
N CYS A 4 18.75 5.32 16.21
CA CYS A 4 17.30 5.35 15.94
C CYS A 4 16.81 6.78 15.69
N ASN A 5 17.29 7.77 16.47
CA ASN A 5 16.83 9.15 16.33
C ASN A 5 17.29 9.79 15.00
N TYR A 6 18.51 9.51 14.55
CA TYR A 6 19.01 9.98 13.25
C TYR A 6 18.22 9.38 12.08
N LEU A 7 17.88 8.09 12.15
CA LEU A 7 17.05 7.45 11.12
C LEU A 7 15.64 8.02 11.11
N LEU A 8 15.05 8.26 12.27
CA LEU A 8 13.74 8.91 12.38
C LEU A 8 13.76 10.32 11.80
N LEU A 9 14.78 11.12 12.10
CA LEU A 9 14.97 12.44 11.51
C LEU A 9 15.11 12.36 9.98
N PHE A 10 15.89 11.39 9.47
CA PHE A 10 16.03 11.16 8.04
C PHE A 10 14.67 10.87 7.37
N TYR A 11 13.80 10.05 7.98
CA TYR A 11 12.47 9.77 7.42
C TYR A 11 11.56 11.01 7.39
N ILE A 12 11.66 11.87 8.40
CA ILE A 12 10.92 13.14 8.45
C ILE A 12 11.41 14.07 7.34
N VAL A 13 12.73 14.23 7.19
CA VAL A 13 13.34 15.06 6.13
C VAL A 13 12.99 14.52 4.74
N ALA A 14 13.10 13.21 4.54
CA ALA A 14 12.71 12.54 3.30
C ALA A 14 11.24 12.79 2.93
N THR A 15 10.35 12.78 3.92
CA THR A 15 8.92 13.09 3.74
C THR A 15 8.70 14.54 3.35
N TYR A 16 9.38 15.46 4.04
CA TYR A 16 9.31 16.89 3.73
C TYR A 16 9.82 17.19 2.31
N LEU A 17 10.99 16.65 1.94
CA LEU A 17 11.57 16.84 0.60
C LEU A 17 10.65 16.34 -0.50
N TYR A 18 9.99 15.20 -0.29
CA TYR A 18 9.01 14.68 -1.25
C TYR A 18 7.80 15.61 -1.39
N ALA A 19 7.23 16.06 -0.27
CA ALA A 19 6.09 16.98 -0.30
C ALA A 19 6.45 18.33 -0.96
N HIS A 20 7.65 18.84 -0.70
CA HIS A 20 8.16 20.05 -1.33
C HIS A 20 8.36 19.88 -2.84
N GLU A 21 8.91 18.76 -3.29
CA GLU A 21 9.07 18.46 -4.71
C GLU A 21 7.71 18.40 -5.44
N ILE A 22 6.69 17.79 -4.83
CA ILE A 22 5.33 17.81 -5.38
C ILE A 22 4.78 19.24 -5.48
N SER A 23 4.97 20.06 -4.44
CA SER A 23 4.54 21.46 -4.47
C SER A 23 5.25 22.23 -5.59
N LYS A 24 6.56 22.06 -5.75
CA LYS A 24 7.34 22.66 -6.85
C LYS A 24 6.81 22.23 -8.23
N LEU A 25 6.52 20.94 -8.43
CA LEU A 25 5.93 20.45 -9.67
C LEU A 25 4.54 21.04 -9.91
N GLY A 26 3.74 21.22 -8.86
CA GLY A 26 2.44 21.90 -8.94
C GLY A 26 2.56 23.36 -9.36
N GLN A 27 3.54 24.08 -8.81
CA GLN A 27 3.84 25.47 -9.20
C GLN A 27 4.25 25.57 -10.67
N MET A 28 4.98 24.58 -11.19
CA MET A 28 5.31 24.50 -12.63
C MET A 28 4.07 24.30 -13.52
N LEU A 29 3.00 23.72 -12.98
CA LEU A 29 1.69 23.61 -13.64
C LEU A 29 0.80 24.84 -13.41
N GLY A 30 1.24 25.84 -12.62
CA GLY A 30 0.48 27.05 -12.29
C GLY A 30 -0.38 26.95 -11.03
N TYR A 31 -0.24 25.88 -10.22
CA TYR A 31 -1.03 25.66 -9.00
C TYR A 31 -0.18 25.86 -7.75
N ASN A 32 -0.59 26.81 -6.90
CA ASN A 32 0.16 27.20 -5.68
C ASN A 32 -0.50 26.72 -4.37
N ASP A 33 -1.66 26.09 -4.46
CA ASP A 33 -2.43 25.60 -3.31
C ASP A 33 -2.39 24.07 -3.22
N LEU A 34 -3.21 23.49 -2.34
CA LEU A 34 -3.28 22.03 -2.15
C LEU A 34 -3.78 21.28 -3.39
N SER A 35 -4.38 21.97 -4.36
CA SER A 35 -4.84 21.36 -5.60
C SER A 35 -3.72 20.90 -6.52
N ALA A 36 -2.52 21.48 -6.34
CA ALA A 36 -1.28 21.02 -6.95
C ALA A 36 -1.08 19.50 -6.86
N ILE A 37 -1.49 18.88 -5.75
CA ILE A 37 -1.35 17.43 -5.53
C ILE A 37 -2.19 16.63 -6.54
N GLY A 38 -3.43 17.08 -6.80
CA GLY A 38 -4.33 16.44 -7.76
C GLY A 38 -3.82 16.56 -9.19
N GLU A 39 -3.37 17.76 -9.55
CA GLU A 39 -2.88 18.09 -10.89
C GLU A 39 -1.54 17.41 -11.22
N VAL A 40 -0.60 17.39 -10.27
CA VAL A 40 0.66 16.65 -10.43
C VAL A 40 0.39 15.16 -10.61
N LYS A 41 -0.57 14.59 -9.87
CA LYS A 41 -0.95 13.19 -10.03
C LYS A 41 -1.55 12.90 -11.40
N ALA A 42 -2.42 13.78 -11.90
CA ALA A 42 -3.04 13.63 -13.22
C ALA A 42 -2.01 13.69 -14.35
N ASN A 43 -0.99 14.55 -14.21
CA ASN A 43 0.07 14.77 -15.19
C ASN A 43 1.39 14.04 -14.86
N MET A 44 1.33 13.01 -14.01
CA MET A 44 2.54 12.41 -13.42
C MET A 44 3.43 11.74 -14.47
N GLU A 45 2.88 11.33 -15.62
CA GLU A 45 3.65 10.68 -16.68
C GLU A 45 4.62 11.65 -17.35
N ASP A 46 4.14 12.84 -17.67
CA ASP A 46 4.95 13.90 -18.27
C ASP A 46 5.89 14.54 -17.25
N LEU A 47 5.44 14.65 -15.99
CA LEU A 47 6.24 15.20 -14.90
C LEU A 47 7.27 14.21 -14.34
N ASN A 48 7.15 12.92 -14.65
CA ASN A 48 8.00 11.87 -14.09
C ASN A 48 9.49 12.13 -14.37
N ALA A 49 9.80 12.62 -15.58
CA ALA A 49 11.16 12.96 -15.99
C ALA A 49 11.69 14.24 -15.32
N LYS A 50 10.80 15.11 -14.83
CA LYS A 50 11.14 16.38 -14.17
C LYS A 50 11.32 16.22 -12.66
N MET A 51 10.76 15.16 -12.08
CA MET A 51 10.91 14.86 -10.65
C MET A 51 12.32 14.37 -10.33
N ASN A 52 12.92 14.89 -9.26
CA ASN A 52 14.22 14.44 -8.80
C ASN A 52 14.21 12.91 -8.50
N PRO A 53 15.08 12.12 -9.16
CA PRO A 53 15.06 10.67 -9.05
C PRO A 53 15.38 10.17 -7.63
N LEU A 54 16.22 10.88 -6.87
CA LEU A 54 16.56 10.53 -5.49
C LEU A 54 15.35 10.73 -4.57
N ILE A 55 14.65 11.86 -4.71
CA ILE A 55 13.43 12.16 -3.92
C ILE A 55 12.35 11.11 -4.21
N LYS A 56 12.22 10.68 -5.47
CA LYS A 56 11.30 9.59 -5.83
C LYS A 56 11.62 8.26 -5.14
N GLN A 57 12.90 7.96 -4.86
CA GLN A 57 13.27 6.76 -4.11
C GLN A 57 12.97 6.91 -2.61
N MET A 58 13.01 8.12 -2.06
CA MET A 58 12.71 8.38 -0.64
C MET A 58 11.31 7.88 -0.24
N TYR A 59 10.34 7.96 -1.15
CA TYR A 59 9.01 7.37 -0.97
C TYR A 59 9.05 5.88 -0.58
N LYS A 60 9.87 5.11 -1.29
CA LYS A 60 10.05 3.66 -1.08
C LYS A 60 10.75 3.39 0.25
N VAL A 61 11.75 4.21 0.58
CA VAL A 61 12.49 4.10 1.85
C VAL A 61 11.60 4.36 3.05
N VAL A 62 10.81 5.44 3.04
CA VAL A 62 9.87 5.76 4.11
C VAL A 62 8.81 4.66 4.28
N THR A 63 8.27 4.15 3.16
CA THR A 63 7.28 3.06 3.18
C THR A 63 7.87 1.77 3.76
N ALA A 64 9.08 1.39 3.34
CA ALA A 64 9.79 0.23 3.88
C ALA A 64 10.13 0.38 5.38
N ALA A 65 10.52 1.59 5.80
CA ALA A 65 10.79 1.92 7.20
C ALA A 65 9.56 1.66 8.09
N SER A 66 8.36 1.98 7.61
CA SER A 66 7.10 1.73 8.32
C SER A 66 6.91 0.25 8.68
N TYR A 67 7.16 -0.67 7.75
CA TYR A 67 7.07 -2.11 8.02
C TYR A 67 8.09 -2.58 9.06
N ILE A 68 9.35 -2.13 8.95
CA ILE A 68 10.41 -2.49 9.91
C ILE A 68 10.08 -1.97 11.30
N HIS A 69 9.70 -0.70 11.39
CA HIS A 69 9.37 -0.11 12.67
C HIS A 69 8.07 -0.68 13.27
N SER A 70 7.13 -1.13 12.44
CA SER A 70 5.95 -1.89 12.90
C SER A 70 6.36 -3.20 13.59
N LEU A 71 7.33 -3.92 13.04
CA LEU A 71 7.89 -5.12 13.68
C LEU A 71 8.59 -4.79 15.00
N ILE A 72 9.44 -3.75 15.02
CA ILE A 72 10.15 -3.33 16.23
C ILE A 72 9.14 -2.93 17.33
N PHE A 73 8.15 -2.13 16.97
CA PHE A 73 7.08 -1.71 17.86
C PHE A 73 6.32 -2.91 18.44
N ALA A 74 5.82 -3.81 17.58
CA ALA A 74 5.07 -4.99 18.01
C ALA A 74 5.91 -5.91 18.92
N ASN A 75 7.18 -6.14 18.56
CA ASN A 75 8.11 -6.94 19.36
C ASN A 75 8.34 -6.30 20.74
N ASN A 76 8.59 -5.00 20.81
CA ASN A 76 8.87 -4.32 22.07
C ASN A 76 7.64 -4.28 22.98
N ILE A 77 6.45 -4.04 22.44
CA ILE A 77 5.21 -3.98 23.22
C ILE A 77 4.76 -5.37 23.69
N PHE A 78 4.75 -6.37 22.80
CA PHE A 78 4.11 -7.66 23.11
C PHE A 78 5.06 -8.73 23.61
N LEU A 79 6.30 -8.78 23.13
CA LEU A 79 7.30 -9.77 23.59
C LEU A 79 8.17 -9.21 24.71
N ALA A 80 8.75 -8.02 24.53
CA ALA A 80 9.57 -7.38 25.56
C ALA A 80 8.76 -6.68 26.66
N LYS A 81 7.43 -6.60 26.53
CA LYS A 81 6.49 -5.98 27.50
C LYS A 81 6.85 -4.52 27.85
N SER A 82 7.45 -3.78 26.91
CA SER A 82 7.73 -2.35 27.06
C SER A 82 6.43 -1.54 27.07
N HIS A 83 6.48 -0.34 27.65
CA HIS A 83 5.35 0.57 27.69
C HIS A 83 5.21 1.35 26.39
N PHE A 84 3.96 1.58 25.95
CA PHE A 84 3.64 2.36 24.74
C PHE A 84 4.35 3.72 24.69
N LYS A 85 4.38 4.45 25.82
CA LYS A 85 5.04 5.77 25.92
C LYS A 85 6.55 5.75 25.62
N LYS A 86 7.21 4.59 25.67
CA LYS A 86 8.64 4.46 25.30
C LYS A 86 8.83 4.08 23.84
N GLU A 87 7.84 3.42 23.24
CA GLU A 87 7.93 2.84 21.90
C GLU A 87 7.19 3.64 20.81
N TRP A 88 6.38 4.65 21.17
CA TRP A 88 5.57 5.42 20.22
C TRP A 88 6.38 6.03 19.07
N ARG A 89 7.66 6.34 19.27
CA ARG A 89 8.56 6.84 18.22
C ARG A 89 8.70 5.88 17.03
N HIS A 90 8.44 4.59 17.23
CA HIS A 90 8.42 3.61 16.15
C HIS A 90 7.17 3.74 15.26
N LEU A 91 6.19 4.58 15.63
CA LEU A 91 5.07 4.93 14.76
C LEU A 91 5.37 6.15 13.87
N ILE A 92 6.49 6.85 14.05
CA ILE A 92 6.87 8.00 13.21
C ILE A 92 6.99 7.62 11.73
N PRO A 93 7.65 6.52 11.32
CA PRO A 93 7.72 6.14 9.91
C PRO A 93 6.36 5.79 9.30
N PHE A 94 5.42 5.30 10.12
CA PHE A 94 4.03 5.10 9.71
C PHE A 94 3.37 6.44 9.40
N LEU A 95 3.49 7.43 10.30
CA LEU A 95 2.97 8.79 10.05
C LEU A 95 3.63 9.47 8.83
N CYS A 96 4.94 9.29 8.66
CA CYS A 96 5.66 9.75 7.48
C CYS A 96 5.10 9.11 6.20
N THR A 97 4.79 7.81 6.24
CA THR A 97 4.17 7.11 5.10
C THR A 97 2.77 7.63 4.80
N VAL A 98 2.00 8.02 5.83
CA VAL A 98 0.71 8.69 5.64
C VAL A 98 0.92 9.99 4.86
N VAL A 99 1.74 10.90 5.39
CA VAL A 99 1.97 12.22 4.79
C VAL A 99 2.52 12.12 3.36
N ILE A 100 3.54 11.28 3.13
CA ILE A 100 4.16 11.15 1.81
C ILE A 100 3.20 10.54 0.78
N THR A 101 2.30 9.64 1.22
CA THR A 101 1.28 9.07 0.35
C THR A 101 0.22 10.10 -0.01
N LEU A 102 -0.19 10.94 0.93
CA LEU A 102 -1.09 12.06 0.64
C LEU A 102 -0.47 13.07 -0.32
N ALA A 103 0.81 13.41 -0.13
CA ALA A 103 1.54 14.28 -1.04
C ALA A 103 1.62 13.68 -2.46
N SER A 104 1.68 12.35 -2.60
CA SER A 104 1.61 11.70 -3.93
C SER A 104 0.20 11.67 -4.56
N GLY A 105 -0.82 12.21 -3.89
CA GLY A 105 -2.23 12.06 -4.26
C GLY A 105 -2.74 10.60 -4.18
N GLY A 106 -1.97 9.74 -3.51
CA GLY A 106 -2.25 8.33 -3.31
C GLY A 106 -2.95 8.07 -1.98
N ARG A 107 -3.37 6.83 -1.79
CA ARG A 107 -3.98 6.34 -0.53
C ARG A 107 -3.69 4.88 -0.24
N LEU A 108 -3.42 4.10 -1.27
CA LEU A 108 -3.24 2.65 -1.16
C LEU A 108 -2.13 2.28 -0.17
N ASN A 109 -0.99 2.98 -0.20
CA ASN A 109 0.11 2.66 0.69
C ASN A 109 -0.21 2.93 2.17
N ILE A 110 -1.15 3.84 2.47
CA ILE A 110 -1.66 4.06 3.84
C ILE A 110 -2.37 2.80 4.33
N PHE A 111 -3.31 2.28 3.53
CA PHE A 111 -3.98 1.01 3.83
C PHE A 111 -2.97 -0.12 4.01
N LYS A 112 -1.98 -0.21 3.11
CA LYS A 112 -0.97 -1.27 3.17
C LYS A 112 -0.16 -1.24 4.46
N VAL A 113 0.33 -0.08 4.89
CA VAL A 113 1.11 -0.01 6.14
C VAL A 113 0.22 -0.16 7.37
N MET A 114 -1.04 0.29 7.33
CA MET A 114 -1.99 0.14 8.44
C MET A 114 -2.36 -1.33 8.67
N VAL A 115 -2.79 -2.04 7.63
CA VAL A 115 -3.08 -3.47 7.71
C VAL A 115 -1.80 -4.25 8.05
N GLY A 116 -0.66 -3.83 7.50
CA GLY A 116 0.65 -4.40 7.85
C GLY A 116 0.98 -4.30 9.35
N LEU A 117 0.79 -3.11 9.94
CA LEU A 117 1.00 -2.89 11.38
C LEU A 117 0.07 -3.78 12.22
N ILE A 118 -1.21 -3.87 11.87
CA ILE A 118 -2.19 -4.71 12.57
C ILE A 118 -1.79 -6.19 12.47
N LEU A 119 -1.44 -6.67 11.28
CA LEU A 119 -1.10 -8.07 11.04
C LEU A 119 0.20 -8.47 11.76
N VAL A 120 1.24 -7.63 11.70
CA VAL A 120 2.49 -7.87 12.44
C VAL A 120 2.22 -7.87 13.95
N SER A 121 1.47 -6.89 14.44
CA SER A 121 1.08 -6.81 15.86
C SER A 121 0.33 -8.04 16.32
N TYR A 122 -0.62 -8.53 15.50
CA TYR A 122 -1.37 -9.75 15.77
C TYR A 122 -0.47 -10.98 15.88
N LEU A 123 0.41 -11.19 14.91
CA LEU A 123 1.26 -12.38 14.85
C LEU A 123 2.28 -12.41 15.99
N ILE A 124 2.85 -11.26 16.35
CA ILE A 124 3.75 -11.15 17.50
C ILE A 124 2.96 -11.32 18.82
N LEU A 125 1.73 -10.84 18.92
CA LEU A 125 0.89 -11.07 20.09
C LEU A 125 0.53 -12.57 20.23
N ARG A 126 0.19 -13.26 19.13
CA ARG A 126 -0.02 -14.72 19.10
C ARG A 126 1.20 -15.45 19.62
N GLU A 127 2.38 -15.10 19.12
CA GLU A 127 3.67 -15.65 19.57
C GLU A 127 3.87 -15.45 21.08
N SER A 128 3.58 -14.26 21.62
CA SER A 128 3.73 -13.96 23.05
C SER A 128 2.88 -14.85 23.98
N SER A 129 1.90 -15.58 23.43
CA SER A 129 1.08 -16.56 24.14
C SER A 129 1.37 -18.01 23.74
N ASN A 130 2.53 -18.27 23.12
CA ASN A 130 2.87 -19.57 22.56
C ASN A 130 1.78 -20.08 21.61
N TRP A 131 1.19 -19.16 20.83
CA TRP A 131 0.14 -19.44 19.85
C TRP A 131 -1.20 -19.97 20.40
N LYS A 132 -1.36 -20.08 21.73
CA LYS A 132 -2.55 -20.65 22.37
C LYS A 132 -3.77 -19.72 22.39
N LYS A 133 -3.58 -18.39 22.33
CA LYS A 133 -4.67 -17.41 22.48
C LYS A 133 -4.84 -16.58 21.22
N LEU A 134 -6.09 -16.28 20.85
CA LEU A 134 -6.44 -15.53 19.63
C LEU A 134 -6.47 -14.00 19.81
N TYR A 135 -6.66 -13.47 21.03
CA TYR A 135 -6.64 -12.03 21.37
C TYR A 135 -7.36 -11.06 20.40
N ILE A 136 -8.48 -11.48 19.80
CA ILE A 136 -9.22 -10.67 18.83
C ILE A 136 -9.62 -9.31 19.42
N GLN A 137 -10.10 -9.28 20.66
CA GLN A 137 -10.48 -8.04 21.35
C GLN A 137 -9.32 -7.04 21.49
N LYS A 138 -8.08 -7.50 21.73
CA LYS A 138 -6.92 -6.61 21.82
C LYS A 138 -6.56 -6.03 20.46
N MET A 139 -6.73 -6.82 19.39
CA MET A 139 -6.53 -6.34 18.04
C MET A 139 -7.60 -5.33 17.63
N LEU A 140 -8.87 -5.54 18.01
CA LEU A 140 -9.93 -4.56 17.77
C LEU A 140 -9.63 -3.21 18.45
N LYS A 141 -9.07 -3.22 19.67
CA LYS A 141 -8.64 -1.99 20.37
C LYS A 141 -7.51 -1.24 19.65
N ILE A 142 -6.70 -1.90 18.82
CA ILE A 142 -5.64 -1.27 18.03
C ILE A 142 -6.18 -0.87 16.64
N GLY A 143 -6.92 -1.77 16.00
CA GLY A 143 -7.43 -1.61 14.64
C GLY A 143 -8.56 -0.60 14.55
N LEU A 144 -9.47 -0.52 15.52
CA LEU A 144 -10.61 0.39 15.48
C LEU A 144 -10.18 1.87 15.50
N PRO A 145 -9.29 2.34 16.41
CA PRO A 145 -8.80 3.72 16.36
C PRO A 145 -8.05 4.04 15.06
N LEU A 146 -7.25 3.10 14.54
CA LEU A 146 -6.56 3.27 13.26
C LEU A 146 -7.56 3.37 12.10
N GLY A 147 -8.60 2.53 12.09
CA GLY A 147 -9.65 2.56 11.08
C GLY A 147 -10.45 3.86 11.12
N ILE A 148 -10.84 4.32 12.31
CA ILE A 148 -11.54 5.60 12.49
C ILE A 148 -10.64 6.77 12.04
N GLY A 149 -9.38 6.81 12.50
CA GLY A 149 -8.43 7.83 12.08
C GLY A 149 -8.21 7.82 10.56
N PHE A 150 -8.17 6.63 9.96
CA PHE A 150 -8.12 6.48 8.51
C PHE A 150 -9.36 7.05 7.83
N VAL A 151 -10.57 6.77 8.33
CA VAL A 151 -11.82 7.36 7.78
C VAL A 151 -11.78 8.88 7.78
N PHE A 152 -11.34 9.50 8.88
CA PHE A 152 -11.20 10.96 8.96
C PHE A 152 -10.16 11.48 7.98
N LEU A 153 -9.00 10.84 7.92
CA LEU A 153 -7.94 11.18 6.96
C LEU A 153 -8.43 11.05 5.52
N PHE A 154 -9.16 9.99 5.22
CA PHE A 154 -9.72 9.69 3.90
C PHE A 154 -10.74 10.74 3.47
N SER A 155 -11.59 11.19 4.39
CA SER A 155 -12.52 12.30 4.18
C SER A 155 -11.78 13.62 3.96
N ALA A 156 -10.79 13.95 4.80
CA ALA A 156 -10.01 15.18 4.66
C ALA A 156 -9.29 15.28 3.31
N VAL A 157 -8.77 14.17 2.79
CA VAL A 157 -8.08 14.12 1.50
C VAL A 157 -9.04 14.33 0.33
N SER A 158 -10.30 13.90 0.47
CA SER A 158 -11.32 14.15 -0.56
C SER A 158 -11.57 15.64 -0.79
N LEU A 159 -11.39 16.47 0.25
CA LEU A 159 -11.51 17.93 0.18
C LEU A 159 -10.33 18.58 -0.56
N ILE A 160 -9.17 17.91 -0.57
CA ILE A 160 -7.92 18.41 -1.16
C ILE A 160 -7.82 18.05 -2.65
N VAL A 161 -8.27 16.85 -3.03
CA VAL A 161 -8.03 16.29 -4.38
C VAL A 161 -9.11 16.66 -5.39
N LYS A 162 -10.31 17.11 -4.96
CA LYS A 162 -11.42 17.46 -5.85
C LYS A 162 -11.55 18.98 -6.02
N ASN A 163 -11.11 19.47 -7.17
CA ASN A 163 -10.86 20.89 -7.42
C ASN A 163 -12.09 21.74 -7.83
N ASN A 164 -13.26 21.13 -8.05
CA ASN A 164 -14.44 21.87 -8.53
C ASN A 164 -15.34 22.29 -7.36
N ALA A 165 -15.41 23.59 -7.09
CA ALA A 165 -16.31 24.19 -6.10
C ALA A 165 -17.80 23.91 -6.38
N SER A 166 -18.17 23.62 -7.64
CA SER A 166 -19.52 23.23 -8.08
C SER A 166 -19.83 21.74 -7.95
N GLN A 167 -18.82 20.87 -7.80
CA GLN A 167 -18.98 19.44 -7.46
C GLN A 167 -18.68 19.17 -5.98
N ARG A 168 -18.52 20.24 -5.20
CA ARG A 168 -18.41 20.24 -3.74
C ARG A 168 -19.78 20.04 -3.08
N ASP A 169 -20.77 19.58 -3.83
CA ASP A 169 -21.96 18.96 -3.27
C ASP A 169 -21.48 17.91 -2.28
N LYS A 170 -21.91 18.11 -1.04
CA LYS A 170 -21.42 17.47 0.17
C LYS A 170 -21.44 15.95 -0.02
N ILE A 171 -20.37 15.38 -0.55
CA ILE A 171 -20.21 13.93 -0.53
C ILE A 171 -20.07 13.62 0.95
N GLU A 172 -21.14 13.10 1.52
CA GLU A 172 -21.14 12.67 2.90
C GLU A 172 -20.01 11.65 3.03
N THR A 173 -19.25 11.74 4.13
CA THR A 173 -18.06 10.90 4.34
C THR A 173 -18.38 9.41 4.11
N PHE A 174 -19.60 9.00 4.46
CA PHE A 174 -20.11 7.66 4.23
C PHE A 174 -20.30 7.30 2.74
N GLU A 175 -20.81 8.21 1.93
CA GLU A 175 -20.97 8.01 0.48
C GLU A 175 -19.59 7.87 -0.20
N TYR A 176 -18.61 8.67 0.24
CA TYR A 176 -17.24 8.57 -0.28
C TYR A 176 -16.59 7.22 0.06
N ILE A 177 -16.75 6.74 1.30
CA ILE A 177 -16.23 5.43 1.71
C ILE A 177 -16.95 4.30 0.96
N SER A 178 -18.27 4.34 0.91
CA SER A 178 -19.09 3.33 0.22
C SER A 178 -18.74 3.26 -1.27
N TYR A 179 -18.49 4.41 -1.90
CA TYR A 179 -17.99 4.47 -3.27
C TYR A 179 -16.68 3.70 -3.41
N TYR A 180 -15.70 3.91 -2.53
CA TYR A 180 -14.40 3.23 -2.66
C TYR A 180 -14.38 1.77 -2.22
N ALA A 181 -15.28 1.37 -1.34
CA ALA A 181 -15.45 -0.02 -0.96
C ALA A 181 -16.21 -0.81 -2.04
N GLY A 182 -17.23 -0.21 -2.66
CA GLY A 182 -18.13 -0.88 -3.60
C GLY A 182 -17.80 -0.70 -5.08
N SER A 183 -17.21 0.42 -5.49
CA SER A 183 -16.95 0.70 -6.91
C SER A 183 -16.12 -0.37 -7.62
N PRO A 184 -15.08 -1.00 -7.02
CA PRO A 184 -14.31 -2.02 -7.74
C PRO A 184 -15.11 -3.27 -8.08
N ILE A 185 -16.15 -3.59 -7.28
CA ILE A 185 -17.08 -4.69 -7.53
C ILE A 185 -18.01 -4.31 -8.70
N GLN A 186 -18.53 -3.09 -8.71
CA GLN A 186 -19.38 -2.60 -9.80
C GLN A 186 -18.63 -2.49 -11.12
N VAL A 187 -17.39 -1.98 -11.10
CA VAL A 187 -16.51 -1.95 -12.29
C VAL A 187 -16.33 -3.35 -12.84
N PHE A 188 -16.09 -4.33 -11.97
CA PHE A 188 -15.97 -5.72 -12.40
C PHE A 188 -17.28 -6.23 -13.03
N ASN A 189 -18.43 -5.99 -12.40
CA ASN A 189 -19.73 -6.42 -12.93
C ASN A 189 -19.98 -5.85 -14.34
N LEU A 190 -19.77 -4.55 -14.53
CA LEU A 190 -19.96 -3.89 -15.83
C LEU A 190 -19.02 -4.44 -16.91
N LYS A 191 -17.77 -4.74 -16.57
CA LYS A 191 -16.82 -5.37 -17.52
C LYS A 191 -17.22 -6.80 -17.89
N VAL A 192 -17.84 -7.54 -16.97
CA VAL A 192 -18.42 -8.86 -17.27
C VAL A 192 -19.61 -8.72 -18.21
N GLU A 193 -20.52 -7.77 -17.95
CA GLU A 193 -21.69 -7.48 -18.78
C GLU A 193 -21.32 -7.04 -20.21
N GLU A 194 -20.31 -6.20 -20.34
CA GLU A 194 -19.79 -5.75 -21.63
C GLU A 194 -19.15 -6.88 -22.47
N GLY A 195 -18.76 -7.97 -21.81
CA GLY A 195 -18.14 -9.14 -22.42
C GLY A 195 -16.63 -9.00 -22.63
N ARG A 196 -15.90 -10.10 -22.42
CA ARG A 196 -14.42 -10.11 -22.51
C ARG A 196 -13.87 -9.67 -23.86
N HIS A 197 -14.58 -9.93 -24.96
CA HIS A 197 -14.15 -9.56 -26.31
C HIS A 197 -13.82 -8.06 -26.48
N LYS A 198 -14.45 -7.17 -25.72
CA LYS A 198 -14.13 -5.73 -25.73
C LYS A 198 -12.81 -5.39 -25.03
N TRP A 199 -12.33 -6.31 -24.23
CA TRP A 199 -11.19 -6.17 -23.33
C TRP A 199 -10.11 -7.22 -23.66
N GLU A 200 -10.20 -7.91 -24.80
CA GLU A 200 -9.24 -8.93 -25.18
C GLU A 200 -7.93 -8.31 -25.68
N TYR A 201 -6.81 -8.84 -25.19
CA TYR A 201 -5.46 -8.47 -25.62
C TYR A 201 -4.69 -9.74 -25.95
N ASN A 202 -3.80 -9.65 -26.95
CA ASN A 202 -3.00 -10.78 -27.44
C ASN A 202 -1.88 -11.23 -26.46
N ARG A 203 -1.97 -10.88 -25.19
CA ARG A 203 -0.94 -11.10 -24.18
C ARG A 203 -1.51 -11.78 -22.95
N PHE A 204 -0.86 -12.87 -22.55
CA PHE A 204 -1.22 -13.60 -21.33
C PHE A 204 -1.12 -12.71 -20.09
N GLY A 205 -2.19 -12.64 -19.29
CA GLY A 205 -2.16 -11.88 -18.04
C GLY A 205 -1.94 -10.37 -18.23
N ASN A 206 -2.41 -9.79 -19.33
CA ASN A 206 -2.20 -8.38 -19.68
C ASN A 206 -2.63 -7.44 -18.55
N TYR A 207 -3.81 -7.66 -17.96
CA TYR A 207 -4.34 -6.86 -16.86
C TYR A 207 -3.76 -7.25 -15.51
N THR A 208 -3.52 -8.54 -15.28
CA THR A 208 -3.07 -9.10 -14.01
C THR A 208 -1.61 -8.75 -13.75
N PHE A 209 -0.77 -8.83 -14.80
CA PHE A 209 0.68 -8.63 -14.76
C PHE A 209 1.16 -7.35 -15.46
N THR A 210 0.30 -6.36 -15.64
CA THR A 210 0.64 -5.07 -16.30
C THR A 210 1.90 -4.43 -15.72
N GLY A 211 2.05 -4.46 -14.39
CA GLY A 211 3.23 -3.90 -13.71
C GLY A 211 4.53 -4.63 -14.07
N LEU A 212 4.47 -5.95 -14.28
CA LEU A 212 5.61 -6.76 -14.70
C LEU A 212 6.01 -6.42 -16.13
N TYR A 213 5.04 -6.34 -17.04
CA TYR A 213 5.29 -5.95 -18.43
C TYR A 213 5.86 -4.54 -18.54
N SER A 214 5.33 -3.59 -17.78
CA SER A 214 5.87 -2.23 -17.69
C SER A 214 7.32 -2.22 -17.16
N MET A 215 7.64 -3.06 -16.17
CA MET A 215 9.01 -3.18 -15.66
C MET A 215 9.98 -3.75 -16.71
N LEU A 216 9.54 -4.72 -17.51
CA LEU A 216 10.35 -5.37 -18.55
C LEU A 216 10.49 -4.54 -19.82
N GLY A 217 9.87 -3.36 -19.90
CA GLY A 217 9.86 -2.55 -21.12
C GLY A 217 8.98 -3.13 -22.23
N LEU A 218 8.10 -4.08 -21.90
CA LEU A 218 7.14 -4.69 -22.83
C LEU A 218 5.79 -3.95 -22.76
N GLY A 219 5.82 -2.64 -22.48
CA GLY A 219 4.66 -1.87 -22.07
C GLY A 219 4.03 -0.99 -23.14
N ASP A 220 4.58 -0.94 -24.34
CA ASP A 220 4.29 0.12 -25.32
C ASP A 220 2.88 0.01 -25.94
N ASP A 221 2.33 -1.21 -25.96
CA ASP A 221 0.96 -1.57 -26.35
C ASP A 221 0.00 -1.66 -25.16
N ILE A 222 0.52 -1.51 -23.93
CA ILE A 222 -0.31 -1.28 -22.76
C ILE A 222 -0.86 0.14 -22.93
N LYS A 223 -1.94 0.26 -23.68
CA LYS A 223 -2.95 1.28 -23.41
C LYS A 223 -3.43 1.00 -22.01
N ALA A 224 -2.62 1.46 -21.06
CA ALA A 224 -2.95 1.41 -19.67
C ALA A 224 -4.34 2.02 -19.56
N GLU A 225 -5.11 1.55 -18.60
CA GLU A 225 -6.35 2.17 -18.17
C GLU A 225 -6.07 3.57 -17.56
N LYS A 226 -5.24 4.37 -18.24
CA LYS A 226 -5.00 5.79 -18.10
C LYS A 226 -6.28 6.48 -18.48
N ILE A 227 -6.55 7.51 -17.70
CA ILE A 227 -7.67 8.45 -17.75
C ILE A 227 -8.21 8.53 -19.20
N GLY A 228 -9.42 7.98 -19.40
CA GLY A 228 -10.12 7.99 -20.70
C GLY A 228 -10.55 6.61 -21.23
N SER A 229 -9.68 5.59 -21.18
CA SER A 229 -9.93 4.30 -21.88
C SER A 229 -10.40 3.13 -20.98
N GLY A 230 -10.14 3.18 -19.67
CA GLY A 230 -10.54 2.13 -18.71
C GLY A 230 -11.47 2.62 -17.60
N MET A 231 -11.93 3.86 -17.70
CA MET A 231 -12.90 4.44 -16.78
C MET A 231 -14.28 3.93 -17.14
N VAL A 232 -14.88 3.14 -16.26
CA VAL A 232 -16.24 2.66 -16.44
C VAL A 232 -17.18 3.60 -15.70
N TYR A 233 -18.21 4.08 -16.40
CA TYR A 233 -19.27 4.88 -15.80
C TYR A 233 -20.11 4.01 -14.86
N LEU A 234 -20.16 4.35 -13.58
CA LEU A 234 -20.80 3.48 -12.57
C LEU A 234 -22.32 3.64 -12.48
N GLY A 235 -22.91 4.53 -13.28
CA GLY A 235 -24.34 4.77 -13.29
C GLY A 235 -24.86 5.69 -12.17
N GLY A 236 -26.17 5.94 -12.20
CA GLY A 236 -26.91 6.76 -11.22
C GLY A 236 -26.75 8.28 -11.38
N ASN A 237 -27.38 9.04 -10.48
CA ASN A 237 -27.36 10.51 -10.44
C ASN A 237 -25.98 11.11 -10.10
N SER A 238 -24.96 10.28 -9.87
CA SER A 238 -23.69 10.72 -9.26
C SER A 238 -22.62 11.14 -10.28
N ASN A 239 -22.81 10.91 -11.58
CA ASN A 239 -21.81 11.18 -12.63
C ASN A 239 -20.39 10.64 -12.30
N LYS A 240 -20.30 9.52 -11.57
CA LYS A 240 -19.02 8.95 -11.11
C LYS A 240 -18.52 7.87 -12.06
N ALA A 241 -17.22 7.87 -12.29
CA ALA A 241 -16.52 6.85 -13.07
C ALA A 241 -15.33 6.28 -12.27
N GLY A 242 -15.07 4.99 -12.44
CA GLY A 242 -14.00 4.28 -11.76
C GLY A 242 -13.27 3.35 -12.72
N ASN A 243 -11.97 3.18 -12.50
CA ASN A 243 -11.13 2.25 -13.25
C ASN A 243 -10.55 1.12 -12.36
N ALA A 244 -10.52 1.34 -11.04
CA ALA A 244 -10.10 0.31 -10.10
C ALA A 244 -11.08 -0.87 -10.16
N GLN A 245 -10.53 -2.07 -10.29
CA GLN A 245 -11.27 -3.33 -10.30
C GLN A 245 -10.66 -4.27 -9.29
N THR A 246 -11.47 -5.14 -8.70
CA THR A 246 -10.96 -6.18 -7.80
C THR A 246 -9.92 -7.07 -8.50
N VAL A 247 -9.14 -7.83 -7.73
CA VAL A 247 -8.23 -8.84 -8.29
C VAL A 247 -8.94 -9.87 -9.19
N PHE A 248 -10.24 -10.12 -8.91
CA PHE A 248 -11.07 -10.99 -9.74
C PHE A 248 -11.28 -10.39 -11.13
N GLY A 249 -11.45 -9.07 -11.24
CA GLY A 249 -11.67 -8.39 -12.52
C GLY A 249 -10.53 -8.60 -13.49
N SER A 250 -9.29 -8.30 -13.08
CA SER A 250 -8.13 -8.49 -13.96
C SER A 250 -7.91 -9.96 -14.32
N ALA A 251 -8.04 -10.88 -13.35
CA ALA A 251 -7.88 -12.30 -13.61
C ALA A 251 -9.00 -12.87 -14.50
N TYR A 252 -10.22 -12.35 -14.41
CA TYR A 252 -11.34 -12.72 -15.27
C TYR A 252 -11.11 -12.28 -16.72
N LEU A 253 -10.66 -11.04 -16.92
CA LEU A 253 -10.38 -10.52 -18.26
C LEU A 253 -9.28 -11.33 -18.94
N ASP A 254 -8.23 -11.70 -18.21
CA ASP A 254 -7.09 -12.41 -18.77
C ASP A 254 -7.31 -13.92 -18.96
N PHE A 255 -8.02 -14.58 -18.04
CA PHE A 255 -8.08 -16.05 -17.99
C PHE A 255 -9.49 -16.63 -18.05
N GLY A 256 -10.51 -15.77 -18.14
CA GLY A 256 -11.91 -16.16 -18.04
C GLY A 256 -12.34 -16.66 -16.66
N PRO A 257 -13.59 -17.12 -16.50
CA PRO A 257 -14.14 -17.45 -15.19
C PRO A 257 -13.42 -18.63 -14.52
N LEU A 258 -13.12 -19.70 -15.28
CA LEU A 258 -12.40 -20.86 -14.75
C LEU A 258 -10.94 -20.52 -14.43
N GLY A 259 -10.26 -19.81 -15.34
CA GLY A 259 -8.87 -19.39 -15.11
C GLY A 259 -8.73 -18.41 -13.94
N MET A 260 -9.69 -17.49 -13.78
CA MET A 260 -9.80 -16.64 -12.59
C MET A 260 -9.92 -17.46 -11.31
N ALA A 261 -10.84 -18.44 -11.26
CA ALA A 261 -11.03 -19.28 -10.08
C ALA A 261 -9.74 -20.04 -9.72
N ILE A 262 -9.07 -20.63 -10.71
CA ILE A 262 -7.78 -21.30 -10.54
C ILE A 262 -6.70 -20.32 -10.05
N PHE A 263 -6.60 -19.15 -10.68
CA PHE A 263 -5.60 -18.14 -10.32
C PHE A 263 -5.76 -17.66 -8.87
N ILE A 264 -6.99 -17.35 -8.46
CA ILE A 264 -7.28 -16.94 -7.08
C ILE A 264 -7.02 -18.10 -6.11
N PHE A 265 -7.45 -19.32 -6.43
CA PHE A 265 -7.15 -20.49 -5.60
C PHE A 265 -5.65 -20.67 -5.39
N LEU A 266 -4.85 -20.66 -6.48
CA LEU A 266 -3.40 -20.78 -6.41
C LEU A 266 -2.77 -19.65 -5.60
N SER A 267 -3.24 -18.43 -5.79
CA SER A 267 -2.80 -17.26 -5.03
C SER A 267 -2.95 -17.49 -3.52
N TYR A 268 -4.17 -17.78 -3.07
CA TYR A 268 -4.45 -18.01 -1.65
C TYR A 268 -3.76 -19.28 -1.13
N PHE A 269 -3.66 -20.33 -1.93
CA PHE A 269 -2.95 -21.56 -1.57
C PHE A 269 -1.46 -21.30 -1.32
N LEU A 270 -0.79 -20.54 -2.18
CA LEU A 270 0.63 -20.20 -2.04
C LEU A 270 0.89 -19.36 -0.78
N PHE A 271 0.09 -18.32 -0.55
CA PHE A 271 0.20 -17.50 0.66
C PHE A 271 -0.13 -18.29 1.92
N GLY A 272 -1.18 -19.12 1.89
CA GLY A 272 -1.54 -20.02 2.98
C GLY A 272 -0.41 -21.01 3.30
N ARG A 273 0.15 -21.67 2.29
CA ARG A 273 1.27 -22.61 2.46
C ARG A 273 2.51 -21.92 3.01
N TYR A 274 2.84 -20.71 2.55
CA TYR A 274 3.93 -19.92 3.12
C TYR A 274 3.67 -19.60 4.60
N TYR A 275 2.46 -19.15 4.92
CA TYR A 275 2.04 -18.79 6.27
C TYR A 275 2.18 -19.98 7.24
N TYR A 276 1.60 -21.13 6.90
CA TYR A 276 1.67 -22.33 7.75
C TYR A 276 3.08 -22.91 7.85
N LYS A 277 3.88 -22.84 6.77
CA LYS A 277 5.24 -23.40 6.78
C LYS A 277 6.25 -22.56 7.57
N PHE A 278 6.12 -21.24 7.54
CA PHE A 278 7.17 -20.34 8.03
C PHE A 278 6.77 -19.39 9.15
N ILE A 279 5.47 -19.15 9.35
CA ILE A 279 4.97 -18.11 10.27
C ILE A 279 4.19 -18.73 11.43
N VAL A 280 3.21 -19.58 11.16
CA VAL A 280 2.39 -20.22 12.21
C VAL A 280 3.26 -21.05 13.15
N CYS A 281 2.96 -20.97 14.45
CA CYS A 281 3.67 -21.72 15.49
C CYS A 281 5.20 -21.54 15.46
N SER A 282 5.68 -20.43 14.89
CA SER A 282 7.09 -20.07 14.84
C SER A 282 7.41 -18.93 15.82
N TYR A 283 8.67 -18.83 16.21
CA TYR A 283 9.15 -17.85 17.17
C TYR A 283 10.12 -16.83 16.54
N SER A 284 10.21 -15.68 17.18
CA SER A 284 11.02 -14.55 16.74
C SER A 284 12.48 -14.93 16.65
N SER A 285 12.99 -14.88 15.43
CA SER A 285 14.40 -15.03 15.08
C SER A 285 14.68 -14.13 13.89
N TYR A 286 15.95 -13.84 13.61
CA TYR A 286 16.33 -13.02 12.44
C TYR A 286 15.72 -13.56 11.13
N THR A 287 15.84 -14.87 10.90
CA THR A 287 15.32 -15.49 9.68
C THR A 287 13.79 -15.46 9.62
N ARG A 288 13.12 -15.78 10.73
CA ARG A 288 11.65 -15.79 10.80
C ARG A 288 11.07 -14.39 10.65
N ASN A 289 11.65 -13.39 11.31
CA ASN A 289 11.17 -12.01 11.25
C ASN A 289 11.39 -11.38 9.87
N LYS A 290 12.48 -11.72 9.18
CA LYS A 290 12.65 -11.37 7.75
C LYS A 290 11.53 -11.97 6.90
N ARG A 291 11.26 -13.28 7.07
CA ARG A 291 10.20 -14.00 6.33
C ARG A 291 8.81 -13.43 6.62
N LEU A 292 8.57 -13.02 7.86
CA LEU A 292 7.33 -12.37 8.30
C LEU A 292 7.13 -11.02 7.61
N LEU A 293 8.17 -10.17 7.54
CA LEU A 293 8.07 -8.88 6.86
C LEU A 293 7.78 -9.02 5.37
N VAL A 294 8.49 -9.93 4.69
CA VAL A 294 8.22 -10.24 3.28
C VAL A 294 6.80 -10.74 3.10
N TYR A 295 6.35 -11.68 3.94
CA TYR A 295 4.99 -12.19 3.92
C TYR A 295 3.97 -11.07 4.08
N VAL A 296 4.10 -10.23 5.10
CA VAL A 296 3.16 -9.14 5.37
C VAL A 296 3.14 -8.13 4.23
N TYR A 297 4.29 -7.74 3.69
CA TYR A 297 4.36 -6.81 2.57
C TYR A 297 3.62 -7.35 1.32
N CYS A 298 3.87 -8.61 0.96
CA CYS A 298 3.25 -9.25 -0.20
C CYS A 298 1.77 -9.59 0.05
N TYR A 299 1.43 -10.15 1.21
CA TYR A 299 0.07 -10.54 1.58
C TYR A 299 -0.85 -9.33 1.67
N VAL A 300 -0.39 -8.24 2.30
CA VAL A 300 -1.21 -7.03 2.39
C VAL A 300 -1.34 -6.36 1.03
N SER A 301 -0.28 -6.41 0.21
CA SER A 301 -0.38 -5.92 -1.16
C SER A 301 -1.43 -6.71 -1.92
N ILE A 302 -1.31 -8.03 -2.04
CA ILE A 302 -2.18 -8.82 -2.92
C ILE A 302 -3.52 -9.20 -2.27
N ILE A 303 -3.46 -9.89 -1.13
CA ILE A 303 -4.60 -10.62 -0.58
C ILE A 303 -5.51 -9.69 0.24
N ALA A 304 -4.93 -8.88 1.14
CA ALA A 304 -5.74 -8.03 2.01
C ALA A 304 -6.48 -6.92 1.26
N LEU A 305 -5.95 -6.50 0.10
CA LEU A 305 -6.51 -5.45 -0.76
C LEU A 305 -7.10 -5.99 -2.06
N ALA A 306 -7.32 -7.30 -2.14
CA ALA A 306 -7.94 -7.97 -3.28
C ALA A 306 -9.31 -7.38 -3.68
N PHE A 307 -10.05 -6.84 -2.71
CA PHE A 307 -11.35 -6.18 -2.92
C PHE A 307 -11.23 -4.78 -3.54
N TYR A 308 -10.07 -4.13 -3.45
CA TYR A 308 -9.92 -2.70 -3.74
C TYR A 308 -9.35 -2.45 -5.15
N ASP A 309 -8.31 -3.18 -5.53
CA ASP A 309 -7.62 -2.99 -6.81
C ASP A 309 -6.89 -4.29 -7.21
N ASN A 310 -6.46 -4.40 -8.46
CA ASN A 310 -5.57 -5.46 -8.90
C ASN A 310 -4.17 -5.28 -8.31
N CYS A 311 -3.98 -5.73 -7.09
CA CYS A 311 -2.74 -5.42 -6.41
C CYS A 311 -1.51 -6.22 -6.89
N TYR A 312 -1.68 -7.16 -7.84
CA TYR A 312 -0.57 -7.82 -8.52
C TYR A 312 0.24 -6.85 -9.37
N TRP A 313 -0.41 -5.97 -10.14
CA TRP A 313 0.31 -4.99 -10.96
C TRP A 313 1.17 -4.07 -10.09
N ILE A 314 0.70 -3.74 -8.89
CA ILE A 314 1.41 -2.85 -7.97
C ILE A 314 2.61 -3.55 -7.36
N LEU A 315 2.45 -4.79 -6.89
CA LEU A 315 3.55 -5.56 -6.31
C LEU A 315 4.64 -5.85 -7.35
N LEU A 316 4.22 -6.23 -8.57
CA LEU A 316 5.10 -6.59 -9.67
C LEU A 316 5.54 -5.39 -10.52
N SER A 317 5.38 -4.18 -10.02
CA SER A 317 5.91 -2.96 -10.65
C SER A 317 7.33 -2.66 -10.18
N ASN A 318 8.02 -1.78 -10.91
CA ASN A 318 9.25 -1.13 -10.46
C ASN A 318 9.12 -0.62 -9.02
N THR A 319 8.05 0.11 -8.70
CA THR A 319 7.88 0.66 -7.34
C THR A 319 7.75 -0.43 -6.28
N GLY A 320 6.97 -1.49 -6.56
CA GLY A 320 6.77 -2.61 -5.64
C GLY A 320 8.05 -3.38 -5.36
N ILE A 321 8.73 -3.84 -6.41
CA ILE A 321 9.96 -4.64 -6.29
C ILE A 321 11.08 -3.85 -5.63
N PHE A 322 11.30 -2.59 -6.03
CA PHE A 322 12.32 -1.76 -5.38
C PHE A 322 11.99 -1.50 -3.91
N THR A 323 10.71 -1.33 -3.54
CA THR A 323 10.32 -1.18 -2.13
C THR A 323 10.62 -2.46 -1.33
N LEU A 324 10.38 -3.63 -1.91
CA LEU A 324 10.74 -4.91 -1.29
C LEU A 324 12.26 -5.07 -1.12
N LEU A 325 13.06 -4.68 -2.12
CA LEU A 325 14.52 -4.71 -2.02
C LEU A 325 15.02 -3.77 -0.93
N VAL A 326 14.51 -2.54 -0.87
CA VAL A 326 14.82 -1.57 0.19
C VAL A 326 14.43 -2.12 1.56
N LEU A 327 13.25 -2.75 1.69
CA LEU A 327 12.82 -3.41 2.92
C LEU A 327 13.83 -4.47 3.38
N LEU A 328 14.34 -5.31 2.48
CA LEU A 328 15.32 -6.35 2.80
C LEU A 328 16.67 -5.77 3.22
N ILE A 329 17.16 -4.75 2.50
CA ILE A 329 18.42 -4.04 2.81
C ILE A 329 18.31 -3.37 4.18
N MET A 330 17.22 -2.66 4.43
CA MET A 330 16.98 -2.00 5.71
C MET A 330 16.84 -3.02 6.83
N TYR A 331 16.17 -4.16 6.62
CA TYR A 331 16.08 -5.21 7.62
C TYR A 331 17.47 -5.72 8.03
N TRP A 332 18.32 -6.00 7.04
CA TRP A 332 19.72 -6.37 7.29
C TRP A 332 20.47 -5.27 8.06
N PHE A 333 20.31 -4.01 7.69
CA PHE A 333 20.95 -2.87 8.36
C PHE A 333 20.51 -2.75 9.83
N TYR A 334 19.21 -2.83 10.10
CA TYR A 334 18.64 -2.69 11.45
C TYR A 334 19.02 -3.83 12.39
N PHE A 335 18.93 -5.08 11.92
CA PHE A 335 19.04 -6.24 12.80
C PHE A 335 20.37 -6.98 12.72
N LYS A 336 21.19 -6.73 11.70
CA LYS A 336 22.55 -7.29 11.62
C LYS A 336 23.60 -6.23 11.88
N LYS A 337 23.57 -5.08 11.20
CA LYS A 337 24.63 -4.06 11.33
C LYS A 337 24.50 -3.22 12.61
N LEU A 338 23.29 -2.78 12.97
CA LEU A 338 23.06 -1.92 14.14
C LEU A 338 23.04 -2.67 15.49
N LEU A 339 22.81 -3.98 15.49
CA LEU A 339 22.91 -4.83 16.70
C LEU A 339 24.34 -5.33 16.94
N ILE A 340 25.25 -5.27 15.96
CA ILE A 340 26.69 -5.52 16.17
C ILE A 340 27.34 -4.24 16.72
N LYS A 341 27.02 -3.96 17.99
CA LYS A 341 28.01 -3.45 18.93
C LYS A 341 27.83 -4.29 20.20
N LYS A 342 28.37 -5.51 20.16
CA LYS A 342 28.78 -6.20 21.40
C LYS A 342 29.67 -5.19 22.12
N LYS A 343 29.37 -4.93 23.40
CA LYS A 343 30.34 -4.38 24.34
C LYS A 343 31.64 -5.16 24.13
N ASN A 344 32.69 -4.48 23.67
CA ASN A 344 34.01 -4.92 24.04
C ASN A 344 34.17 -4.54 25.52
N ASN A 345 34.67 -5.53 26.27
CA ASN A 345 34.84 -5.53 27.72
C ASN A 345 35.43 -4.24 28.27
#